data_AF-A0A1X9NCY4-F1
#
_entry.id   AF-A0A1X9NCY4-F1
#
_cell.length_a   1.000
_cell.length_b   1.000
_cell.length_c   1.000
_cell.angle_alpha   90.00
_cell.angle_beta   90.00
_cell.angle_gamma   90.00
#
_symmetry.space_group_name_H-M   'P 1'
#
loop_
_entity.id
_entity.type
_entity.pdbx_description
1 polymer ?
#
loop_
_entity_poly.entity_id
_entity_poly.type
_entity_poly.pdbx_seq_one_letter_code
_entity_poly.pdbx_strand_id
1 'polypeptide(L)' 'MKTGKAIGLILSSVGILAGVYLGVSPVIDALSTQYISGHTAGVYLANIGILAGLSCAAIGIIFNRTTNNT' A
#
# COMPACT_ATOMS: atom_id res chain seq x y z
N MET A 1 -8.99 -6.17 25.12
CA MET A 1 -9.03 -6.45 23.67
C MET A 1 -8.68 -5.24 22.76
N LYS A 2 -8.27 -4.06 23.26
CA LYS A 2 -8.02 -2.87 22.42
C LYS A 2 -6.58 -2.75 21.88
N THR A 3 -5.58 -3.24 22.60
CA THR A 3 -4.16 -3.03 22.28
C THR A 3 -3.69 -3.82 21.05
N GLY A 4 -4.04 -5.10 20.94
CA GLY A 4 -3.66 -5.93 19.79
C GLY A 4 -4.24 -5.41 18.46
N LYS A 5 -5.43 -4.81 18.53
CA LYS A 5 -6.12 -4.21 17.38
C LYS A 5 -5.41 -2.93 16.89
N ALA A 6 -4.96 -2.09 17.83
CA ALA A 6 -4.17 -0.89 17.53
C ALA A 6 -2.79 -1.25 16.96
N ILE A 7 -2.09 -2.23 17.56
CA ILE A 7 -0.79 -2.70 17.08
C ILE A 7 -0.90 -3.30 15.68
N GLY A 8 -1.94 -4.10 15.42
CA GLY A 8 -2.19 -4.66 14.09
C GLY A 8 -2.42 -3.59 13.03
N LEU A 9 -3.14 -2.51 13.36
CA LEU A 9 -3.35 -1.38 12.44
C LEU A 9 -2.05 -0.65 12.11
N ILE A 10 -1.23 -0.36 13.12
CA ILE A 10 0.05 0.34 12.94
C ILE A 10 1.00 -0.52 12.11
N LEU A 11 1.12 -1.82 12.40
CA LEU A 11 1.94 -2.74 11.61
C LEU A 11 1.45 -2.83 10.16
N SER A 12 0.13 -2.89 9.95
CA SER A 12 -0.45 -2.97 8.61
C SER A 12 -0.21 -1.69 7.81
N SER A 13 -0.35 -0.51 8.42
CA SER A 13 -0.10 0.76 7.76
C SER A 13 1.38 0.95 7.41
N VAL A 14 2.29 0.59 8.33
CA VAL A 14 3.73 0.61 8.05
C VAL A 14 4.09 -0.36 6.93
N GLY A 15 3.50 -1.56 6.92
CA GLY A 15 3.69 -2.54 5.84
C GLY A 15 3.26 -2.02 4.47
N ILE A 16 2.10 -1.36 4.39
CA ILE A 16 1.62 -0.73 3.14
C ILE A 16 2.57 0.39 2.71
N LEU A 17 2.97 1.28 3.62
CA LEU A 17 3.87 2.38 3.29
C LEU A 17 5.23 1.88 2.79
N ALA A 18 5.82 0.90 3.48
CA ALA A 18 7.08 0.28 3.08
C ALA A 18 6.94 -0.43 1.72
N GLY A 19 5.86 -1.19 1.50
CA GLY A 19 5.60 -1.87 0.24
C GLY A 19 5.42 -0.91 -0.93
N VAL A 20 4.69 0.19 -0.73
CA VAL A 20 4.53 1.24 -1.75
C VAL A 20 5.88 1.90 -2.05
N TYR A 21 6.65 2.27 -1.02
CA TYR A 21 7.96 2.88 -1.23
C TYR A 21 8.91 1.96 -2.01
N LEU A 22 9.01 0.69 -1.61
CA LEU A 22 9.84 -0.31 -2.28
C LEU A 22 9.35 -0.66 -3.69
N GLY A 23 8.05 -0.52 -3.97
CA GLY A 23 7.50 -0.69 -5.31
C GLY A 23 7.70 0.52 -6.22
N VAL A 24 7.58 1.74 -5.68
CA VAL A 24 7.70 2.99 -6.45
C VAL A 24 9.17 3.34 -6.73
N SER A 25 10.06 3.14 -5.77
CA SER A 25 11.49 3.48 -5.89
C SER A 25 12.16 2.89 -7.15
N PRO A 26 12.07 1.59 -7.46
CA PRO A 26 12.71 1.03 -8.66
C PRO A 26 12.06 1.52 -9.96
N VAL A 27 10.77 1.88 -9.95
CA VAL A 27 10.09 2.44 -11.13
C VAL A 27 10.59 3.84 -11.43
N ILE A 28 10.79 4.67 -10.39
CA ILE A 28 11.38 6.01 -10.54
C ILE A 28 12.83 5.89 -11.02
N ASP A 29 13.61 4.97 -10.44
CA ASP A 29 15.01 4.77 -10.83
C ASP A 29 15.13 4.30 -12.29
N ALA A 30 14.32 3.31 -12.70
CA ALA A 30 14.26 2.83 -14.08
C ALA A 30 13.79 3.92 -15.07
N LEU A 31 12.91 4.83 -14.65
CA LEU A 31 12.51 5.97 -15.47
C LEU A 31 13.65 6.99 -15.59
N SER A 32 14.38 7.25 -14.51
CA SER A 32 15.49 8.21 -14.48
C SER A 32 16.68 7.75 -15.33
N THR A 33 16.94 6.45 -15.36
CA THR A 33 17.99 5.82 -16.18
C THR A 33 17.56 5.57 -17.63
N GLN A 34 16.35 6.02 -18.01
CA GLN A 34 15.73 5.80 -19.32
C GLN A 34 15.59 4.31 -19.72
N TYR A 35 15.62 3.40 -18.75
CA TYR A 35 15.42 1.97 -18.99
C TYR A 35 13.95 1.65 -19.34
N ILE A 36 13.01 2.46 -18.86
CA ILE A 36 11.58 2.38 -19.21
C ILE A 36 11.06 3.72 -19.74
N SER A 37 10.03 3.65 -20.59
CA SER A 37 9.32 4.84 -21.06
C SER A 37 8.45 5.45 -19.95
N GLY A 38 8.19 6.77 -20.01
CA GLY A 38 7.30 7.45 -19.07
C GLY A 38 5.87 6.85 -19.05
N HIS A 39 5.39 6.36 -20.19
CA HIS A 39 4.11 5.65 -20.27
C HIS A 39 4.14 4.34 -19.46
N THR A 40 5.19 3.54 -19.63
CA THR A 40 5.37 2.28 -18.88
C THR A 40 5.50 2.52 -17.38
N ALA A 41 6.26 3.54 -16.99
CA ALA A 41 6.38 3.96 -15.59
C ALA A 41 5.02 4.37 -15.00
N GLY A 42 4.23 5.15 -15.75
CA GLY A 42 2.88 5.54 -15.36
C GLY A 42 1.95 4.36 -15.10
N VAL A 43 1.99 3.34 -15.98
CA VAL A 43 1.20 2.11 -15.80
C VAL A 43 1.61 1.35 -14.54
N TYR A 44 2.91 1.22 -14.27
CA TYR A 44 3.37 0.55 -13.04
C TYR A 44 2.96 1.31 -11.78
N LEU A 45 3.12 2.64 -11.77
CA LEU A 45 2.70 3.46 -10.64
C LEU A 45 1.19 3.40 -10.40
N ALA A 46 0.37 3.37 -11.47
CA ALA A 46 -1.07 3.22 -11.35
C ALA A 46 -1.46 1.88 -10.71
N ASN A 47 -0.84 0.77 -11.13
CA ASN A 47 -1.07 -0.54 -10.53
C ASN A 47 -0.67 -0.59 -9.05
N ILE A 48 0.48 -0.02 -8.70
CA ILE A 48 0.93 0.08 -7.29
C ILE A 48 -0.08 0.88 -6.47
N GLY A 49 -0.59 2.00 -7.01
CA GLY A 49 -1.60 2.82 -6.36
C GLY A 49 -2.92 2.08 -6.11
N ILE A 50 -3.40 1.30 -7.09
CA ILE A 50 -4.61 0.49 -6.96
C ILE A 50 -4.44 -0.56 -5.86
N LEU A 51 -3.32 -1.29 -5.85
CA LEU A 51 -3.05 -2.31 -4.83
C LEU A 51 -2.96 -1.72 -3.42
N ALA A 52 -2.32 -0.56 -3.28
CA ALA A 52 -2.24 0.16 -2.01
C ALA A 52 -3.63 0.61 -1.53
N GLY A 53 -4.44 1.17 -2.43
CA GLY A 53 -5.80 1.60 -2.14
C GLY A 53 -6.71 0.45 -1.70
N LEU A 54 -6.68 -0.67 -2.42
CA LEU A 54 -7.42 -1.88 -2.07
C LEU A 54 -6.99 -2.45 -0.70
N SER A 55 -5.70 -2.44 -0.42
CA SER A 55 -5.16 -2.91 0.87
C SER A 55 -5.65 -2.04 2.03
N CYS A 56 -5.62 -0.72 1.87
CA CYS A 56 -6.18 0.22 2.85
C CYS A 56 -7.69 0.03 3.05
N ALA A 57 -8.45 -0.14 1.96
CA ALA A 57 -9.89 -0.38 2.03
C ALA A 57 -10.22 -1.69 2.77
N ALA A 58 -9.48 -2.76 2.50
CA ALA A 58 -9.65 -4.04 3.17
C ALA A 58 -9.39 -3.93 4.69
N ILE A 59 -8.31 -3.25 5.09
CA ILE A 59 -8.02 -3.00 6.51
C ILE A 59 -9.15 -2.21 7.17
N GLY A 60 -9.66 -1.16 6.52
CA GLY A 60 -10.78 -0.37 7.03
C GLY A 60 -12.04 -1.20 7.24
N ILE A 61 -12.39 -2.07 6.29
CA ILE A 61 -13.55 -2.97 6.39
C ILE A 61 -13.36 -3.97 7.53
N ILE A 62 -12.19 -4.61 7.63
CA ILE A 62 -11.88 -5.57 8.69
C ILE A 62 -11.99 -4.88 10.05
N PHE A 63 -11.38 -3.69 10.18
CA PHE A 63 -11.41 -2.93 11.42
C PHE A 63 -12.84 -2.59 11.86
N ASN A 64 -13.67 -2.10 10.93
CA ASN A 64 -15.06 -1.75 11.20
C ASN A 64 -15.89 -2.97 11.61
N ARG A 65 -15.75 -4.10 10.89
CA ARG A 65 -16.44 -5.36 11.25
C ARG A 65 -16.00 -5.91 12.61
N THR A 66 -14.71 -5.89 12.92
CA THR A 66 -14.23 -6.34 14.23
C THR A 66 -14.66 -5.40 15.36
N THR A 67 -15.07 -4.15 15.09
CA THR A 67 -15.59 -3.23 16.13
C THR A 67 -17.07 -3.45 16.40
N ASN A 68 -17.87 -3.79 15.38
CA ASN A 68 -19.31 -4.05 15.56
C ASN A 68 -19.64 -5.43 16.13
N ASN A 69 -18.73 -6.41 16.03
CA ASN A 69 -18.96 -7.80 16.48
C ASN A 69 -18.35 -8.12 17.87
N THR A 70 -17.82 -7.13 18.60
CA THR A 70 -17.34 -7.25 19.99
C THR A 70 -17.93 -6.14 20.84
#